data_AF-A0A0A1ZRP7-F1
#
_entry.id   AF-A0A0A1ZRP7-F1
#
_cell.length_a   1.000
_cell.length_b   1.000
_cell.length_c   1.000
_cell.angle_alpha   90.00
_cell.angle_beta   90.00
_cell.angle_gamma   90.00
#
_symmetry.space_group_name_H-M   'P 1'
#
loop_
_entity.id
_entity.type
_entity.pdbx_description
1 polymer ?
#
loop_
_entity_poly.entity_id
_entity_poly.type
_entity_poly.pdbx_seq_one_letter_code
_entity_poly.pdbx_strand_id
1 'polypeptide(L)'
;MKKNFLLLNILLTLLLPSNIVFARSQIYQGKCGFLLSNIFVDKCSALFNKGILTIMPKGAPQERIYPTQIESFSLSSKETIKVNQDLDKWQRLYPEQSRGFLFFKKKEGIPRWVVDATSKKVTEHKFVINYVDSYIFPRKVLFVLEDKSQAAAMQLSLRKTTGLYLGEKRKPGGSLSPSFSRKITKEVERKAQRIMGLCAAGMYEDSSPVISELNAYVENTINEISIFEKYELIANKIDADAIKTIAFCENKKVEELTQAKEAERLAKVKEIEEEKAKRLDAFEMLSSY
;
A
#
# COMPACT_ATOMS: atom_id res chain seq x y z
N MET A 1 2.82 43.26 33.79
CA MET A 1 3.65 42.22 33.13
C MET A 1 2.87 40.92 32.84
N LYS A 2 1.74 40.98 32.12
CA LYS A 2 0.94 39.79 31.72
C LYS A 2 0.63 39.70 30.22
N LYS A 3 0.94 40.72 29.42
CA LYS A 3 0.65 40.75 27.98
C LYS A 3 1.75 40.10 27.11
N ASN A 4 2.98 39.95 27.62
CA ASN A 4 4.07 39.37 26.83
C ASN A 4 4.15 37.84 26.89
N PHE A 5 3.45 37.20 27.83
CA PHE A 5 3.46 35.72 27.95
C PHE A 5 2.49 35.05 26.97
N LEU A 6 1.39 35.73 26.62
CA LEU A 6 0.38 35.21 25.69
C LEU A 6 0.86 35.27 24.23
N LEU A 7 1.65 36.29 23.87
CA LEU A 7 2.23 36.42 22.54
C LEU A 7 3.35 35.39 22.27
N LEU A 8 4.06 34.94 23.30
CA LEU A 8 5.13 33.93 23.13
C LEU A 8 4.55 32.52 22.88
N ASN A 9 3.41 32.18 23.49
CA ASN A 9 2.76 30.88 23.27
C ASN A 9 2.08 30.76 21.91
N ILE A 10 1.57 31.87 21.36
CA ILE A 10 0.96 31.88 20.01
C ILE A 10 2.05 31.81 18.92
N LEU A 11 3.24 32.40 19.18
CA LEU A 11 4.37 32.32 18.26
C LEU A 11 5.04 30.93 18.26
N LEU A 12 5.02 30.20 19.38
CA LEU A 12 5.57 28.84 19.45
C LEU A 12 4.70 27.80 18.74
N THR A 13 3.38 28.00 18.65
CA THR A 13 2.48 27.10 17.90
C THR A 13 2.60 27.23 16.38
N LEU A 14 3.22 28.30 15.87
CA LEU A 14 3.46 28.52 14.43
C LEU A 14 4.78 27.93 13.92
N LEU A 15 5.62 27.38 14.82
CA LEU A 15 6.92 26.80 14.50
C LEU A 15 6.96 25.27 14.61
N LEU A 16 5.81 24.61 14.78
CA LEU A 16 5.74 23.17 14.55
C LEU A 16 5.87 22.93 13.05
N PRO A 17 6.95 22.25 12.58
CA PRO A 17 7.03 21.85 11.20
C PRO A 17 5.86 20.92 10.98
N SER A 18 4.87 21.41 10.25
CA SER A 18 3.85 20.61 9.61
C SER A 18 4.57 19.66 8.66
N ASN A 19 5.03 18.52 9.18
CA ASN A 19 5.27 17.31 8.42
C ASN A 19 3.91 16.79 7.95
N ILE A 20 3.18 17.63 7.21
CA ILE A 20 2.14 17.18 6.32
C ILE A 20 2.92 16.58 5.16
N VAL A 21 3.33 15.32 5.33
CA VAL A 21 3.69 14.46 4.21
C VAL A 21 2.36 14.18 3.51
N PHE A 22 1.87 15.16 2.74
CA PHE A 22 1.01 14.85 1.62
C PHE A 22 1.83 13.89 0.77
N ALA A 23 1.53 12.60 0.85
CA ALA A 23 1.94 11.64 -0.18
C ALA A 23 1.15 12.01 -1.44
N ARG A 24 1.53 13.15 -2.05
CA ARG A 24 0.97 13.66 -3.30
C ARG A 24 1.30 12.58 -4.33
N SER A 25 0.27 12.00 -4.94
CA SER A 25 0.47 11.07 -6.04
C SER A 25 1.27 11.79 -7.13
N GLN A 26 2.39 11.23 -7.54
CA GLN A 26 3.24 11.77 -8.60
C GLN A 26 3.16 10.84 -9.79
N ILE A 27 2.77 11.38 -10.95
CA ILE A 27 2.66 10.62 -12.19
C ILE A 27 3.66 11.15 -13.21
N TYR A 28 4.36 10.23 -13.85
CA TYR A 28 5.33 10.53 -14.89
C TYR A 28 4.93 9.80 -16.17
N GLN A 29 4.90 10.52 -17.29
CA GLN A 29 4.57 9.96 -18.60
C GLN A 29 5.84 9.59 -19.36
N GLY A 30 5.74 8.53 -20.17
CA GLY A 30 6.90 8.02 -20.89
C GLY A 30 6.64 6.74 -21.66
N LYS A 31 7.74 6.03 -21.90
CA LYS A 31 7.77 4.68 -22.47
C LYS A 31 8.27 3.72 -21.41
N CYS A 32 7.81 2.48 -21.43
CA CYS A 32 8.40 1.44 -20.59
C CYS A 32 8.77 0.19 -21.36
N GLY A 33 9.81 -0.49 -20.89
CA GLY A 33 10.23 -1.81 -21.37
C GLY A 33 10.36 -2.76 -20.20
N PHE A 34 9.73 -3.93 -20.28
CA PHE A 34 9.90 -5.04 -19.34
C PHE A 34 10.96 -5.98 -19.91
N LEU A 35 12.18 -5.85 -19.42
CA LEU A 35 13.39 -6.18 -20.16
C LEU A 35 13.70 -7.68 -20.12
N LEU A 36 13.18 -8.40 -19.12
CA LEU A 36 13.26 -9.86 -19.05
C LEU A 36 12.14 -10.56 -19.84
N SER A 37 11.08 -9.84 -20.18
CA SER A 37 9.92 -10.37 -20.92
C SER A 37 9.84 -9.85 -22.36
N ASN A 38 10.78 -8.99 -22.76
CA ASN A 38 10.86 -8.36 -24.09
C ASN A 38 9.65 -7.53 -24.49
N ILE A 39 8.89 -7.03 -23.53
CA ILE A 39 7.70 -6.24 -23.79
C ILE A 39 8.09 -4.76 -23.79
N PHE A 40 7.73 -4.04 -24.85
CA PHE A 40 7.97 -2.60 -24.99
C PHE A 40 6.67 -1.87 -25.29
N VAL A 41 6.41 -0.81 -24.54
CA VAL A 41 5.18 -0.04 -24.64
C VAL A 41 5.51 1.44 -24.74
N ASP A 42 5.11 2.05 -25.86
CA ASP A 42 5.38 3.45 -26.18
C ASP A 42 4.60 4.46 -25.34
N LYS A 43 3.47 4.04 -24.74
CA LYS A 43 2.65 4.87 -23.85
C LYS A 43 2.56 4.20 -22.51
N CYS A 44 3.29 4.72 -21.53
CA CYS A 44 3.40 4.13 -20.21
C CYS A 44 3.49 5.23 -19.15
N SER A 45 2.85 5.03 -18.01
CA SER A 45 2.93 5.97 -16.89
C SER A 45 3.58 5.30 -15.69
N ALA A 46 4.48 6.01 -15.01
CA ALA A 46 4.99 5.62 -13.69
C ALA A 46 4.26 6.44 -12.63
N LEU A 47 3.43 5.79 -11.81
CA LEU A 47 2.68 6.39 -10.73
C LEU A 47 3.34 6.06 -9.39
N PHE A 48 3.71 7.08 -8.63
CA PHE A 48 4.14 6.98 -7.25
C PHE A 48 2.99 7.40 -6.35
N ASN A 49 2.38 6.45 -5.66
CA ASN A 49 1.24 6.72 -4.78
C ASN A 49 1.33 5.88 -3.50
N LYS A 50 1.12 6.52 -2.34
CA LYS A 50 1.21 5.87 -1.02
C LYS A 50 2.48 5.03 -0.82
N GLY A 51 3.60 5.46 -1.38
CA GLY A 51 4.88 4.74 -1.30
C GLY A 51 4.95 3.49 -2.19
N ILE A 52 4.07 3.31 -3.17
CA ILE A 52 4.14 2.21 -4.14
C ILE A 52 4.44 2.81 -5.52
N LEU A 53 5.35 2.18 -6.27
CA LEU A 53 5.57 2.46 -7.68
C LEU A 53 4.65 1.58 -8.50
N THR A 54 3.80 2.16 -9.35
CA THR A 54 2.97 1.42 -10.30
C THR A 54 3.35 1.80 -11.72
N ILE A 55 3.76 0.82 -12.52
CA ILE A 55 4.04 0.97 -13.95
C ILE A 55 2.76 0.62 -14.70
N MET A 56 2.24 1.58 -15.48
CA MET A 56 0.95 1.47 -16.16
C MET A 56 1.15 1.55 -17.68
N PRO A 57 1.48 0.42 -18.34
CA PRO A 57 1.54 0.36 -19.80
C PRO A 57 0.15 0.47 -20.42
N LYS A 58 0.01 1.25 -21.50
CA LYS A 58 -1.26 1.36 -22.22
C LYS A 58 -1.61 0.02 -22.88
N GLY A 59 -2.78 -0.52 -22.53
CA GLY A 59 -3.31 -1.76 -23.14
C GLY A 59 -2.69 -3.05 -22.59
N ALA A 60 -1.95 -2.97 -21.49
CA ALA A 60 -1.41 -4.13 -20.78
C ALA A 60 -1.67 -4.01 -19.26
N PRO A 61 -1.56 -5.12 -18.50
CA PRO A 61 -1.73 -5.09 -17.06
C PRO A 61 -0.77 -4.12 -16.37
N GLN A 62 -1.24 -3.48 -15.30
CA GLN A 62 -0.41 -2.62 -14.47
C GLN A 62 0.51 -3.46 -13.59
N GLU A 63 1.74 -3.01 -13.40
CA GLU A 63 2.70 -3.68 -12.53
C GLU A 63 2.96 -2.83 -11.29
N ARG A 64 2.53 -3.35 -10.13
CA ARG A 64 2.72 -2.72 -8.82
C ARG A 64 4.01 -3.26 -8.20
N ILE A 65 4.95 -2.35 -7.92
CA ILE A 65 6.28 -2.64 -7.40
C ILE A 65 6.39 -1.98 -6.03
N TYR A 66 6.52 -2.79 -4.98
CA TYR A 66 6.63 -2.31 -3.61
C TYR A 66 8.06 -1.79 -3.31
N PRO A 67 8.24 -0.85 -2.37
CA PRO A 67 9.54 -0.24 -2.04
C PRO A 67 10.68 -1.21 -1.82
N THR A 68 10.42 -2.25 -1.03
CA THR A 68 11.40 -3.26 -0.63
C THR A 68 11.77 -4.18 -1.78
N GLN A 69 10.82 -4.45 -2.68
CA GLN A 69 11.01 -5.28 -3.88
C GLN A 69 12.04 -4.67 -4.83
N ILE A 70 12.18 -3.35 -4.83
CA ILE A 70 13.21 -2.66 -5.62
C ILE A 70 14.58 -2.99 -5.02
N GLU A 71 15.36 -3.75 -5.79
CA GLU A 71 16.74 -4.09 -5.49
C GLU A 71 17.65 -2.88 -5.72
N SER A 72 17.49 -2.22 -6.87
CA SER A 72 18.28 -1.06 -7.24
C SER A 72 17.57 -0.25 -8.32
N PHE A 73 17.90 1.04 -8.40
CA PHE A 73 17.56 1.84 -9.56
C PHE A 73 18.74 2.68 -10.00
N SER A 74 18.82 2.92 -11.30
CA SER A 74 19.92 3.67 -11.90
C SER A 74 19.50 4.44 -13.15
N LEU A 75 20.34 5.40 -13.54
CA LEU A 75 20.16 6.18 -14.75
C LEU A 75 20.92 5.54 -15.91
N SER A 76 20.29 5.58 -17.08
CA SER A 76 20.75 4.92 -18.29
C SER A 76 20.91 5.87 -19.48
N SER A 77 21.99 5.68 -20.23
CA SER A 77 22.32 6.41 -21.45
C SER A 77 22.59 5.45 -22.60
N LYS A 78 22.51 5.93 -23.85
CA LYS A 78 22.86 5.11 -25.03
C LYS A 78 24.28 4.52 -24.95
N GLU A 79 25.18 5.14 -24.19
CA GLU A 79 26.58 4.73 -24.00
C GLU A 79 26.76 3.67 -22.90
N THR A 80 25.92 3.71 -21.86
CA THR A 80 25.94 2.74 -20.74
C THR A 80 25.04 1.54 -20.99
N ILE A 81 24.09 1.68 -21.91
CA ILE A 81 23.26 0.64 -22.51
C ILE A 81 24.17 -0.30 -23.33
N LYS A 82 24.69 -1.35 -22.69
CA LYS A 82 25.46 -2.40 -23.35
C LYS A 82 24.58 -3.59 -23.70
N VAL A 83 24.95 -4.28 -24.78
CA VAL A 83 24.31 -5.54 -25.13
C VAL A 83 24.56 -6.56 -24.02
N ASN A 84 23.50 -7.20 -23.50
CA ASN A 84 23.59 -8.15 -22.41
C ASN A 84 24.41 -9.39 -22.84
N GLN A 85 25.69 -9.43 -22.45
CA GLN A 85 26.57 -10.60 -22.60
C GLN A 85 26.44 -11.57 -21.41
N ASP A 86 25.63 -11.25 -20.40
CA ASP A 86 25.44 -12.04 -19.17
C ASP A 86 24.27 -13.04 -19.28
N LEU A 87 23.90 -13.43 -20.51
CA LEU A 87 22.89 -14.45 -20.80
C LEU A 87 23.18 -15.75 -20.02
N ASP A 88 24.45 -16.12 -19.90
CA ASP A 88 24.91 -17.31 -19.17
C ASP A 88 24.68 -17.21 -17.66
N LYS A 89 24.79 -16.01 -17.07
CA LYS A 89 24.55 -15.78 -15.65
C LYS A 89 23.05 -15.92 -15.32
N TRP A 90 22.19 -15.41 -16.21
CA TRP A 90 20.74 -15.53 -16.07
C TRP A 90 20.26 -16.96 -16.32
N GLN A 91 20.81 -17.66 -17.31
CA GLN A 91 20.53 -19.09 -17.56
C GLN A 91 20.96 -19.99 -16.40
N ARG A 92 22.06 -19.67 -15.71
CA ARG A 92 22.50 -20.40 -14.51
C ARG A 92 21.61 -20.17 -13.30
N LEU A 93 21.07 -18.96 -13.13
CA LEU A 93 20.22 -18.62 -11.98
C LEU A 93 18.77 -19.08 -12.14
N TYR A 94 18.25 -19.17 -13.37
CA TYR A 94 16.86 -19.56 -13.65
C TYR A 94 16.76 -20.53 -14.85
N PRO A 95 17.22 -21.79 -14.69
CA PRO A 95 17.35 -22.74 -15.80
C PRO A 95 16.01 -23.12 -16.45
N GLU A 96 14.90 -23.13 -15.70
CA GLU A 96 13.59 -23.58 -16.22
C GLU A 96 12.91 -22.59 -17.15
N GLN A 97 13.10 -21.27 -16.93
CA GLN A 97 12.55 -20.23 -17.81
C GLN A 97 13.32 -20.10 -19.12
N SER A 98 14.59 -20.51 -19.13
CA SER A 98 15.44 -20.50 -20.32
C SER A 98 15.22 -21.71 -21.25
N ARG A 99 14.55 -22.76 -20.77
CA ARG A 99 14.30 -24.02 -21.51
C ARG A 99 12.97 -24.05 -22.27
N GLY A 100 12.08 -23.09 -22.06
CA GLY A 100 10.73 -23.10 -22.63
C GLY A 100 10.57 -22.22 -23.86
N PHE A 101 10.86 -22.74 -25.06
CA PHE A 101 10.06 -22.51 -26.29
C PHE A 101 10.68 -23.23 -27.50
N LEU A 102 10.50 -24.56 -27.60
CA LEU A 102 11.07 -25.28 -28.75
C LEU A 102 10.18 -25.32 -30.00
N PHE A 103 8.91 -24.86 -30.01
CA PHE A 103 8.11 -25.03 -31.24
C PHE A 103 7.15 -23.94 -31.75
N PHE A 104 6.67 -22.94 -31.00
CA PHE A 104 5.74 -21.97 -31.61
C PHE A 104 5.73 -20.57 -30.97
N LYS A 105 6.53 -19.64 -31.49
CA LYS A 105 6.17 -18.23 -31.78
C LYS A 105 7.42 -17.40 -32.06
N LYS A 106 7.25 -16.43 -32.96
CA LYS A 106 8.28 -15.53 -33.49
C LYS A 106 9.23 -15.02 -32.40
N LYS A 107 10.52 -15.04 -32.71
CA LYS A 107 11.58 -14.36 -31.96
C LYS A 107 11.30 -12.86 -31.92
N GLU A 108 10.49 -12.39 -30.98
CA GLU A 108 10.64 -11.04 -30.45
C GLU A 108 11.84 -11.08 -29.50
N GLY A 109 13.02 -10.99 -30.14
CA GLY A 109 14.29 -11.00 -29.45
C GLY A 109 14.34 -9.88 -28.42
N ILE A 110 14.88 -10.20 -27.26
CA ILE A 110 15.36 -9.26 -26.25
C ILE A 110 16.07 -8.15 -27.02
N PRO A 111 15.56 -6.90 -27.05
CA PRO A 111 16.33 -5.87 -27.72
C PRO A 111 17.57 -5.71 -26.86
N ARG A 112 18.69 -5.86 -27.54
CA ARG A 112 19.91 -6.46 -27.00
C ARG A 112 20.47 -5.77 -25.76
N TRP A 113 19.95 -4.62 -25.34
CA TRP A 113 20.70 -3.49 -24.81
C TRP A 113 20.54 -3.23 -23.30
N VAL A 114 20.20 -4.23 -22.49
CA VAL A 114 19.94 -3.96 -21.08
C VAL A 114 20.88 -4.69 -20.13
N VAL A 115 21.85 -3.94 -19.63
CA VAL A 115 22.59 -4.21 -18.37
C VAL A 115 22.47 -2.97 -17.48
N ASP A 116 22.57 -3.18 -16.15
CA ASP A 116 22.56 -2.16 -15.10
C ASP A 116 23.37 -0.93 -15.52
N ALA A 117 22.68 0.18 -15.73
CA ALA A 117 23.34 1.39 -16.12
C ALA A 117 24.00 2.03 -14.88
N THR A 118 25.28 2.37 -14.96
CA THR A 118 26.06 2.95 -13.85
C THR A 118 26.31 4.44 -14.06
N SER A 119 25.44 5.13 -14.80
CA SER A 119 25.62 6.57 -15.01
C SER A 119 25.18 7.35 -13.76
N LYS A 120 26.06 8.26 -13.32
CA LYS A 120 25.80 9.22 -12.24
C LYS A 120 25.29 10.58 -12.76
N LYS A 121 25.06 10.73 -14.08
CA LYS A 121 24.68 12.01 -14.69
C LYS A 121 23.16 12.19 -14.69
N VAL A 122 22.68 13.20 -13.98
CA VAL A 122 21.25 13.56 -13.79
C VAL A 122 20.55 14.05 -15.07
N THR A 123 21.30 14.31 -16.15
CA THR A 123 20.74 14.68 -17.47
C THR A 123 20.06 13.52 -18.21
N GLU A 124 20.10 12.33 -17.62
CA GLU A 124 19.55 11.10 -18.20
C GLU A 124 18.10 10.88 -17.73
N HIS A 125 17.20 10.71 -18.71
CA HIS A 125 15.75 10.59 -18.53
C HIS A 125 15.29 9.12 -18.68
N LYS A 126 16.23 8.18 -18.57
CA LYS A 126 15.97 6.74 -18.65
C LYS A 126 16.35 6.10 -17.34
N PHE A 127 15.37 5.49 -16.70
CA PHE A 127 15.50 4.84 -15.41
C PHE A 127 15.47 3.34 -15.63
N VAL A 128 16.48 2.65 -15.12
CA VAL A 128 16.49 1.20 -15.01
C VAL A 128 16.15 0.85 -13.56
N ILE A 129 15.10 0.07 -13.37
CA ILE A 129 14.59 -0.34 -12.06
C ILE A 129 14.68 -1.85 -12.01
N ASN A 130 15.58 -2.35 -11.18
CA ASN A 130 15.72 -3.77 -10.86
C ASN A 130 14.89 -4.05 -9.62
N TYR A 131 14.02 -5.04 -9.69
CA TYR A 131 13.18 -5.47 -8.57
C TYR A 131 12.98 -6.97 -8.62
N VAL A 132 12.44 -7.52 -7.55
CA VAL A 132 11.99 -8.91 -7.51
C VAL A 132 10.48 -8.94 -7.36
N ASP A 133 9.82 -9.92 -7.97
CA ASP A 133 8.42 -10.18 -7.70
C ASP A 133 8.24 -10.97 -6.37
N SER A 134 6.99 -11.28 -6.03
CA SER A 134 6.65 -12.00 -4.81
C SER A 134 7.27 -13.40 -4.71
N TYR A 135 7.68 -13.99 -5.84
CA TYR A 135 8.34 -15.29 -5.92
C TYR A 135 9.88 -15.16 -5.92
N ILE A 136 10.40 -13.96 -5.64
CA ILE A 136 11.83 -13.64 -5.69
C ILE A 136 12.37 -13.82 -7.12
N PHE A 137 11.49 -13.80 -8.14
CA PHE A 137 11.97 -13.77 -9.52
C PHE A 137 12.40 -12.34 -9.86
N PRO A 138 13.61 -12.19 -10.40
CA PRO A 138 14.12 -10.89 -10.78
C PRO A 138 13.30 -10.37 -11.95
N ARG A 139 13.07 -9.07 -11.91
CA ARG A 139 12.35 -8.29 -12.89
C ARG A 139 13.12 -7.02 -13.15
N LYS A 140 12.95 -6.49 -14.36
CA LYS A 140 13.69 -5.32 -14.79
C LYS A 140 12.84 -4.46 -15.69
N VAL A 141 12.61 -3.24 -15.25
CA VAL A 141 11.86 -2.24 -16.00
C VAL A 141 12.80 -1.14 -16.43
N LEU A 142 12.73 -0.77 -17.70
CA LEU A 142 13.23 0.49 -18.19
C LEU A 142 12.05 1.44 -18.29
N PHE A 143 12.18 2.63 -17.71
CA PHE A 143 11.25 3.71 -17.91
C PHE A 143 11.96 4.88 -18.57
N VAL A 144 11.47 5.33 -19.73
CA VAL A 144 11.99 6.48 -20.46
C VAL A 144 10.99 7.62 -20.33
N LEU A 145 11.33 8.65 -19.56
CA LEU A 145 10.50 9.85 -19.41
C LEU A 145 10.29 10.53 -20.76
N GLU A 146 9.05 10.96 -21.00
CA GLU A 146 8.70 11.83 -22.10
C GLU A 146 9.26 13.24 -21.89
N ASP A 147 9.02 13.82 -20.71
CA ASP A 147 9.57 15.12 -20.31
C ASP A 147 10.88 14.94 -19.51
N LYS A 148 12.00 15.30 -20.14
CA LYS A 148 13.33 15.19 -19.54
C LYS A 148 13.53 16.13 -18.35
N SER A 149 12.78 17.24 -18.27
CA SER A 149 12.89 18.19 -17.16
C SER A 149 12.44 17.56 -15.82
N GLN A 150 11.62 16.51 -15.89
CA GLN A 150 11.12 15.78 -14.73
C GLN A 150 12.08 14.70 -14.19
N ALA A 151 13.25 14.50 -14.80
CA ALA A 151 14.19 13.45 -14.39
C ALA A 151 14.63 13.57 -12.93
N ALA A 152 14.98 14.78 -12.47
CA ALA A 152 15.36 15.00 -11.07
C ALA A 152 14.20 14.74 -10.10
N ALA A 153 12.98 15.11 -10.49
CA ALA A 153 11.78 14.86 -9.71
C ALA A 153 11.49 13.35 -9.61
N MET A 154 11.56 12.62 -10.73
CA MET A 154 11.37 11.16 -10.75
C MET A 154 12.44 10.43 -9.92
N GLN A 155 13.70 10.86 -10.00
CA GLN A 155 14.76 10.33 -9.15
C GLN A 155 14.46 10.54 -7.66
N LEU A 156 13.96 11.73 -7.30
CA LEU A 156 13.55 12.02 -5.93
C LEU A 156 12.35 11.16 -5.50
N SER A 157 11.38 10.92 -6.38
CA SER A 157 10.26 10.01 -6.13
C SER A 157 10.74 8.58 -5.88
N LEU A 158 11.66 8.07 -6.70
CA LEU A 158 12.26 6.74 -6.52
C LEU A 158 13.00 6.65 -5.19
N ARG A 159 13.82 7.65 -4.84
CA ARG A 159 14.52 7.70 -3.55
C ARG A 159 13.55 7.75 -2.37
N LYS A 160 12.52 8.60 -2.42
CA LYS A 160 11.51 8.70 -1.35
C LYS A 160 10.71 7.41 -1.18
N THR A 161 10.43 6.73 -2.29
CA THR A 161 9.64 5.50 -2.32
C THR A 161 10.46 4.33 -1.80
N THR A 162 11.69 4.16 -2.31
CA THR A 162 12.53 2.98 -2.03
C THR A 162 13.43 3.14 -0.81
N GLY A 163 13.76 4.37 -0.42
CA GLY A 163 14.83 4.68 0.53
C GLY A 163 16.25 4.54 -0.03
N LEU A 164 16.40 4.10 -1.29
CA LEU A 164 17.70 3.88 -1.93
C LEU A 164 18.22 5.14 -2.60
N TYR A 165 19.53 5.34 -2.55
CA TYR A 165 20.24 6.30 -3.41
C TYR A 165 20.45 5.73 -4.81
N LEU A 166 20.72 6.61 -5.78
CA LEU A 166 20.99 6.20 -7.15
C LEU A 166 22.19 5.25 -7.22
N GLY A 167 22.00 4.06 -7.79
CA GLY A 167 23.03 3.03 -7.90
C GLY A 167 23.29 2.22 -6.62
N GLU A 168 22.59 2.53 -5.52
CA GLU A 168 22.59 1.70 -4.32
C GLU A 168 21.85 0.38 -4.59
N LYS A 169 22.33 -0.70 -3.96
CA LYS A 169 21.77 -2.04 -4.08
C LYS A 169 21.28 -2.53 -2.73
N ARG A 170 20.05 -3.03 -2.69
CA ARG A 170 19.49 -3.85 -1.62
C ARG A 170 19.65 -5.32 -1.99
N LYS A 171 19.83 -6.20 -1.01
CA LYS A 171 19.85 -7.65 -1.21
C LYS A 171 18.48 -8.24 -0.85
N PRO A 172 17.67 -8.72 -1.84
CA PRO A 172 16.46 -9.48 -1.57
C PRO A 172 16.78 -10.80 -0.85
N GLY A 173 15.84 -11.33 -0.07
CA GLY A 173 16.05 -12.56 0.72
C GLY A 173 16.84 -12.37 2.01
N GLY A 174 17.12 -11.12 2.43
CA GLY A 174 17.71 -10.83 3.74
C GLY A 174 16.69 -10.93 4.87
N SER A 175 17.13 -10.74 6.11
CA SER A 175 16.22 -10.62 7.25
C SER A 175 15.48 -9.28 7.23
N LEU A 176 14.19 -9.31 7.60
CA LEU A 176 13.41 -8.10 7.82
C LEU A 176 14.01 -7.33 9.01
N SER A 177 14.30 -6.04 8.84
CA SER A 177 14.90 -5.27 9.93
C SER A 177 13.90 -5.09 11.09
N PRO A 178 14.34 -5.21 12.37
CA PRO A 178 13.45 -5.03 13.51
C PRO A 178 12.76 -3.65 13.55
N SER A 179 13.44 -2.60 13.09
CA SER A 179 12.86 -1.25 13.03
C SER A 179 11.72 -1.15 12.01
N PHE A 180 11.88 -1.78 10.84
CA PHE A 180 10.85 -1.81 9.81
C PHE A 180 9.66 -2.70 10.22
N SER A 181 9.94 -3.86 10.82
CA SER A 181 8.91 -4.71 11.44
C SER A 181 8.07 -3.95 12.48
N ARG A 182 8.72 -3.23 13.41
CA ARG A 182 8.01 -2.40 14.41
C ARG A 182 7.18 -1.28 13.78
N LYS A 183 7.68 -0.66 12.70
CA LYS A 183 6.93 0.36 11.96
C LYS A 183 5.64 -0.21 11.38
N ILE A 184 5.74 -1.40 10.78
CA ILE A 184 4.60 -2.13 10.21
C ILE A 184 3.56 -2.43 11.29
N THR A 185 3.96 -3.07 12.39
CA THR A 185 3.02 -3.48 13.44
C THR A 185 2.37 -2.26 14.11
N LYS A 186 3.13 -1.18 14.35
CA LYS A 186 2.60 0.05 14.96
C LYS A 186 1.54 0.72 14.09
N GLU A 187 1.69 0.70 12.77
CA GLU A 187 0.71 1.29 11.86
C GLU A 187 -0.59 0.48 11.83
N VAL A 188 -0.49 -0.86 11.88
CA VAL A 188 -1.65 -1.76 12.04
C VAL A 188 -2.35 -1.50 13.37
N GLU A 189 -1.60 -1.47 14.48
CA GLU A 189 -2.14 -1.19 15.82
C GLU A 189 -2.86 0.18 15.86
N ARG A 190 -2.28 1.21 15.23
CA ARG A 190 -2.87 2.56 15.16
C ARG A 190 -4.20 2.56 14.40
N LYS A 191 -4.27 1.89 13.25
CA LYS A 191 -5.50 1.76 12.46
C LYS A 191 -6.53 0.92 13.21
N ALA A 192 -6.09 -0.15 13.86
CA ALA A 192 -6.94 -1.03 14.63
C ALA A 192 -7.60 -0.30 15.81
N GLN A 193 -6.83 0.43 16.61
CA GLN A 193 -7.34 1.25 17.72
C GLN A 193 -8.37 2.27 17.24
N ARG A 194 -8.14 2.91 16.08
CA ARG A 194 -9.10 3.85 15.50
C ARG A 194 -10.42 3.16 15.13
N ILE A 195 -10.36 1.99 14.50
CA ILE A 195 -11.56 1.21 14.15
C ILE A 195 -12.30 0.80 15.43
N MET A 196 -11.60 0.22 16.40
CA MET A 196 -12.20 -0.19 17.67
C MET A 196 -12.87 0.99 18.38
N GLY A 197 -12.24 2.17 18.39
CA GLY A 197 -12.82 3.37 18.99
C GLY A 197 -14.09 3.85 18.28
N LEU A 198 -14.11 3.84 16.94
CA LEU A 198 -15.30 4.21 16.16
C LEU A 198 -16.45 3.22 16.37
N CYS A 199 -16.16 1.91 16.34
CA CYS A 199 -17.18 0.89 16.53
C CYS A 199 -17.70 0.84 17.98
N ALA A 200 -16.85 1.11 18.97
CA ALA A 200 -17.29 1.26 20.37
C ALA A 200 -18.18 2.49 20.59
N ALA A 201 -18.14 3.48 19.69
CA ALA A 201 -19.00 4.65 19.71
C ALA A 201 -20.24 4.51 18.80
N GLY A 202 -20.51 3.32 18.24
CA GLY A 202 -21.62 3.07 17.31
C GLY A 202 -21.43 3.70 15.92
N MET A 203 -20.25 4.25 15.60
CA MET A 203 -19.96 4.96 14.34
C MET A 203 -19.51 3.98 13.24
N TYR A 204 -20.34 3.00 12.89
CA TYR A 204 -19.98 1.92 11.96
C TYR A 204 -19.75 2.38 10.52
N GLU A 205 -20.52 3.36 10.04
CA GLU A 205 -20.33 3.89 8.68
C GLU A 205 -19.00 4.64 8.56
N ASP A 206 -18.57 5.32 9.63
CA ASP A 206 -17.29 6.01 9.67
C ASP A 206 -16.11 5.05 9.86
N SER A 207 -16.35 3.85 10.43
CA SER A 207 -15.31 2.83 10.57
C SER A 207 -15.03 2.08 9.25
N SER A 208 -16.03 1.93 8.39
CA SER A 208 -15.94 1.27 7.08
C SER A 208 -14.77 1.72 6.19
N PRO A 209 -14.56 3.03 5.91
CA PRO A 209 -13.42 3.47 5.12
C PRO A 209 -12.08 3.16 5.80
N VAL A 210 -12.02 3.19 7.13
CA VAL A 210 -10.81 2.87 7.90
C VAL A 210 -10.50 1.37 7.87
N ILE A 211 -11.52 0.51 7.88
CA ILE A 211 -11.40 -0.94 7.69
C ILE A 211 -10.84 -1.24 6.30
N SER A 212 -11.39 -0.60 5.25
CA SER A 212 -10.88 -0.75 3.88
C SER A 212 -9.41 -0.32 3.79
N GLU A 213 -9.03 0.78 4.43
CA GLU A 213 -7.63 1.20 4.50
C GLU A 213 -6.74 0.21 5.26
N LEU A 214 -7.22 -0.41 6.33
CA LEU A 214 -6.47 -1.41 7.09
C LEU A 214 -6.22 -2.66 6.25
N ASN A 215 -7.26 -3.20 5.61
CA ASN A 215 -7.14 -4.38 4.75
C ASN A 215 -6.18 -4.13 3.59
N ALA A 216 -6.33 -3.00 2.90
CA ALA A 216 -5.43 -2.61 1.83
C ALA A 216 -3.99 -2.43 2.35
N TYR A 217 -3.81 -1.87 3.55
CA TYR A 217 -2.47 -1.73 4.15
C TYR A 217 -1.84 -3.10 4.43
N VAL A 218 -2.56 -4.01 5.08
CA VAL A 218 -2.09 -5.36 5.41
C VAL A 218 -1.70 -6.12 4.14
N GLU A 219 -2.59 -6.21 3.16
CA GLU A 219 -2.33 -6.92 1.89
C GLU A 219 -1.08 -6.36 1.19
N ASN A 220 -0.99 -5.04 1.09
CA ASN A 220 0.17 -4.37 0.50
C ASN A 220 1.45 -4.62 1.27
N THR A 221 1.40 -4.58 2.60
CA THR A 221 2.57 -4.81 3.44
C THR A 221 3.03 -6.26 3.37
N ILE A 222 2.12 -7.24 3.33
CA ILE A 222 2.49 -8.66 3.17
C ILE A 222 3.24 -8.87 1.86
N ASN A 223 2.72 -8.32 0.75
CA ASN A 223 3.39 -8.39 -0.55
C ASN A 223 4.74 -7.64 -0.56
N GLU A 224 4.85 -6.53 0.18
CA GLU A 224 6.10 -5.78 0.33
C GLU A 224 7.15 -6.60 1.10
N ILE A 225 6.76 -7.29 2.18
CA ILE A 225 7.71 -8.03 3.00
C ILE A 225 7.96 -9.47 2.53
N SER A 226 7.19 -9.97 1.56
CA SER A 226 7.29 -11.37 1.08
C SER A 226 8.65 -11.76 0.53
N ILE A 227 9.49 -10.76 0.23
CA ILE A 227 10.84 -10.95 -0.28
C ILE A 227 11.88 -11.21 0.82
N PHE A 228 11.53 -11.06 2.10
CA PHE A 228 12.45 -11.23 3.22
C PHE A 228 12.34 -12.64 3.81
N GLU A 229 13.42 -13.14 4.39
CA GLU A 229 13.40 -14.41 5.11
C GLU A 229 12.52 -14.30 6.36
N LYS A 230 11.71 -15.34 6.64
CA LYS A 230 10.84 -15.45 7.83
C LYS A 230 9.83 -14.31 7.96
N TYR A 231 9.43 -13.70 6.85
CA TYR A 231 8.45 -12.61 6.84
C TYR A 231 7.08 -13.07 7.36
N GLU A 232 6.78 -14.38 7.29
CA GLU A 232 5.53 -15.01 7.70
C GLU A 232 5.18 -14.70 9.15
N LEU A 233 6.19 -14.57 10.02
CA LEU A 233 5.97 -14.20 11.43
C LEU A 233 5.28 -12.84 11.56
N ILE A 234 5.71 -11.87 10.75
CA ILE A 234 5.13 -10.52 10.76
C ILE A 234 3.83 -10.49 9.97
N ALA A 235 3.79 -11.15 8.80
CA ALA A 235 2.58 -11.25 7.99
C ALA A 235 1.40 -11.84 8.77
N ASN A 236 1.61 -12.99 9.41
CA ASN A 236 0.58 -13.66 10.22
C ASN A 236 0.13 -12.79 11.39
N LYS A 237 1.04 -12.06 12.03
CA LYS A 237 0.70 -11.14 13.12
C LYS A 237 -0.23 -10.02 12.64
N ILE A 238 0.16 -9.31 11.58
CA ILE A 238 -0.62 -8.16 11.11
C ILE A 238 -1.97 -8.57 10.52
N ASP A 239 -2.03 -9.75 9.90
CA ASP A 239 -3.28 -10.32 9.39
C ASP A 239 -4.22 -10.71 10.53
N ALA A 240 -3.71 -11.41 11.55
CA ALA A 240 -4.48 -11.76 12.74
C ALA A 240 -5.01 -10.53 13.50
N ASP A 241 -4.19 -9.47 13.63
CA ASP A 241 -4.60 -8.22 14.28
C ASP A 241 -5.73 -7.52 13.50
N ALA A 242 -5.67 -7.54 12.16
CA ALA A 242 -6.71 -6.98 11.31
C ALA A 242 -8.02 -7.77 11.41
N ILE A 243 -7.97 -9.11 11.29
CA ILE A 243 -9.14 -9.99 11.41
C ILE A 243 -9.81 -9.79 12.78
N LYS A 244 -9.02 -9.78 13.86
CA LYS A 244 -9.53 -9.57 15.22
C LYS A 244 -10.24 -8.23 15.37
N THR A 245 -9.69 -7.18 14.75
CA THR A 245 -10.28 -5.83 14.81
C THR A 245 -11.62 -5.76 14.08
N ILE A 246 -11.69 -6.36 12.89
CA ILE A 246 -12.92 -6.38 12.09
C ILE A 246 -14.00 -7.18 12.84
N ALA A 247 -13.65 -8.36 13.35
CA ALA A 247 -14.55 -9.19 14.14
C ALA A 247 -15.07 -8.45 15.39
N PHE A 248 -14.23 -7.66 16.07
CA PHE A 248 -14.67 -6.83 17.19
C PHE A 248 -15.76 -5.85 16.76
N CYS A 249 -15.57 -5.15 15.63
CA CYS A 249 -16.53 -4.17 15.13
C CYS A 249 -17.86 -4.82 14.72
N GLU A 250 -17.80 -5.96 14.02
CA GLU A 250 -18.97 -6.73 13.60
C GLU A 250 -19.77 -7.23 14.80
N ASN A 251 -19.09 -7.80 15.80
CA ASN A 251 -19.73 -8.28 17.02
C ASN A 251 -20.42 -7.14 17.79
N LYS A 252 -19.78 -5.96 17.88
CA LYS A 252 -20.39 -4.78 18.51
C LYS A 252 -21.65 -4.33 17.80
N LYS A 253 -21.63 -4.30 16.47
CA LYS A 253 -22.82 -3.98 15.66
C LYS A 253 -23.97 -4.96 15.91
N VAL A 254 -23.67 -6.25 15.97
CA VAL A 254 -24.69 -7.29 16.25
C VAL A 254 -25.23 -7.16 17.67
N GLU A 255 -24.38 -6.89 18.65
CA GLU A 255 -24.76 -6.68 20.05
C GLU A 255 -25.75 -5.50 20.18
N GLU A 256 -25.42 -4.34 19.61
CA GLU A 256 -26.29 -3.15 19.65
C GLU A 256 -27.63 -3.37 18.93
N LEU A 257 -27.63 -4.05 17.78
CA LEU A 257 -28.86 -4.41 17.07
C LEU A 257 -29.74 -5.35 17.89
N THR A 258 -29.14 -6.26 18.66
CA THR A 258 -29.88 -7.20 19.51
C THR A 258 -30.48 -6.46 20.71
N GLN A 259 -29.70 -5.62 21.37
CA GLN A 259 -30.17 -4.78 22.48
C GLN A 259 -31.30 -3.83 22.05
N ALA A 260 -31.20 -3.21 20.87
CA ALA A 260 -32.24 -2.35 20.34
C ALA A 260 -33.56 -3.11 20.08
N LYS A 261 -33.49 -4.32 19.51
CA LYS A 261 -34.67 -5.18 19.28
C LYS A 261 -35.30 -5.64 20.59
N GLU A 262 -34.49 -5.96 21.60
CA GLU A 262 -34.99 -6.34 22.94
C GLU A 262 -35.65 -5.15 23.63
N ALA A 263 -35.05 -3.96 23.56
CA ALA A 263 -35.63 -2.73 24.10
C ALA A 263 -36.98 -2.40 23.43
N GLU A 264 -37.08 -2.55 22.10
CA GLU A 264 -38.34 -2.36 21.37
C GLU A 264 -39.42 -3.37 21.80
N ARG A 265 -39.05 -4.64 21.99
CA ARG A 265 -39.97 -5.66 22.50
C ARG A 265 -40.47 -5.34 23.90
N LEU A 266 -39.59 -4.93 24.80
CA LEU A 266 -39.95 -4.55 26.17
C LEU A 266 -40.84 -3.30 26.20
N ALA A 267 -40.57 -2.31 25.34
CA ALA A 267 -41.41 -1.12 25.21
C ALA A 267 -42.84 -1.48 24.76
N LYS A 268 -42.98 -2.36 23.75
CA LYS A 268 -44.28 -2.86 23.28
C LYS A 268 -45.05 -3.63 24.36
N VAL A 269 -44.37 -4.46 25.16
CA VAL A 269 -45.02 -5.18 26.27
C VAL A 269 -45.55 -4.21 27.31
N LYS A 270 -44.75 -3.20 27.71
CA LYS A 270 -45.18 -2.16 28.65
C LYS A 270 -46.38 -1.37 28.13
N GLU A 271 -46.38 -1.01 26.86
CA GLU A 271 -47.51 -0.30 26.24
C GLU A 271 -48.81 -1.13 26.31
N ILE A 272 -48.74 -2.43 26.02
CA ILE A 272 -49.87 -3.35 26.14
C ILE A 272 -50.35 -3.48 27.59
N GLU A 273 -49.43 -3.56 28.56
CA GLU A 273 -49.77 -3.64 29.98
C GLU A 273 -50.41 -2.35 30.49
N GLU A 274 -49.90 -1.19 30.10
CA GLU A 274 -50.50 0.10 30.42
C GLU A 274 -51.89 0.26 29.81
N GLU A 275 -52.10 -0.20 28.56
CA GLU A 275 -53.41 -0.17 27.93
C GLU A 275 -54.40 -1.12 28.63
N LYS A 276 -53.95 -2.32 29.01
CA LYS A 276 -54.77 -3.25 29.82
C LYS A 276 -55.14 -2.66 31.16
N ALA A 277 -54.21 -2.02 31.85
CA ALA A 277 -54.45 -1.36 33.14
C ALA A 277 -55.50 -0.24 32.99
N LYS A 278 -55.36 0.62 31.97
CA LYS A 278 -56.35 1.67 31.66
C LYS A 278 -57.74 1.11 31.38
N ARG A 279 -57.83 -0.02 30.64
CA ARG A 279 -59.12 -0.67 30.36
C ARG A 279 -59.76 -1.28 31.60
N LEU A 280 -58.96 -1.88 32.50
CA LEU A 280 -59.44 -2.43 33.77
C LEU A 280 -59.97 -1.32 34.68
N ASP A 281 -59.22 -0.24 34.85
CA ASP A 281 -59.62 0.93 35.65
C ASP A 281 -60.92 1.57 35.13
N ALA A 282 -61.05 1.71 33.80
CA ALA A 282 -62.29 2.19 33.18
C ALA A 282 -63.48 1.24 33.41
N PHE A 283 -63.25 -0.08 33.42
CA PHE A 283 -64.28 -1.07 33.70
C PHE A 283 -64.74 -1.05 35.16
N GLU A 284 -63.80 -0.94 36.10
CA GLU A 284 -64.09 -0.80 37.53
C GLU A 284 -64.95 0.44 37.82
N MET A 285 -64.61 1.59 37.23
CA MET A 285 -65.40 2.82 37.36
C MET A 285 -66.83 2.66 36.83
N LEU A 286 -67.03 1.99 35.70
CA LEU A 286 -68.36 1.74 35.12
C LEU A 286 -69.18 0.71 35.90
N SER A 287 -68.54 -0.23 36.62
CA SER A 287 -69.20 -1.25 37.43
C SER A 287 -69.69 -0.74 38.81
N SER A 288 -69.28 0.47 39.19
CA SER A 288 -69.59 1.11 40.48
C SER A 288 -70.85 1.99 40.48
N TYR A 289 -71.56 2.04 39.35
CA TYR A 289 -72.88 2.67 39.18
C TYR A 289 -73.98 1.61 39.17
#